data_AF-A0A9D9UCN0-F1
#
_entry.id   AF-A0A9D9UCN0-F1
#
_cell.length_a   1.000
_cell.length_b   1.000
_cell.length_c   1.000
_cell.angle_alpha   90.00
_cell.angle_beta   90.00
_cell.angle_gamma   90.00
#
_symmetry.space_group_name_H-M   'P 1'
#
loop_
_entity.id
_entity.type
_entity.pdbx_description
1 polymer ?
#
loop_
_entity_poly.entity_id
_entity_poly.type
_entity_poly.pdbx_seq_one_letter_code
_entity_poly.pdbx_strand_id
1 'polypeptide(L)'
;ITMGHIGGPPAELGHHVGAALVGTFLGILLSYGIVGPMSVYLEHISREEAKFYECIKVSMMASFSGAPPQLAVEFGRKILFHSVRPSWTEVEERVKQK
;
A
#
# COMPACT_ATOMS: atom_id res chain seq x y z
N ILE A 1 29.19 -5.21 -23.33
CA ILE A 1 28.78 -6.24 -24.31
C ILE A 1 28.84 -5.73 -25.74
N THR A 2 28.03 -4.74 -26.14
CA THR A 2 28.02 -4.22 -27.52
C THR A 2 29.24 -3.39 -27.89
N MET A 3 29.62 -2.41 -27.05
CA MET A 3 30.78 -1.53 -27.31
C MET A 3 32.13 -2.23 -27.26
N GLY A 4 32.21 -3.41 -26.64
CA GLY A 4 33.42 -4.24 -26.62
C GLY A 4 33.67 -5.02 -27.91
N HIS A 5 32.66 -5.16 -28.76
CA HIS A 5 32.72 -5.90 -30.04
C HIS A 5 32.52 -4.99 -31.25
N ILE A 6 32.79 -3.68 -31.09
CA ILE A 6 32.48 -2.68 -32.11
C ILE A 6 33.25 -2.87 -33.43
N GLY A 7 34.40 -3.55 -33.38
CA GLY A 7 35.20 -3.93 -34.55
C GLY A 7 35.00 -5.37 -35.03
N GLY A 8 34.07 -6.13 -34.42
CA GLY A 8 33.75 -7.50 -34.82
C GLY A 8 32.82 -7.58 -36.04
N PRO A 9 32.49 -8.79 -36.51
CA PRO A 9 31.56 -8.98 -37.61
C PRO A 9 30.21 -8.30 -37.35
N PRO A 10 29.59 -7.61 -38.35
CA PRO A 10 28.33 -6.87 -38.15
C PRO A 10 27.17 -7.71 -37.60
N ALA A 11 27.15 -9.01 -37.88
CA ALA A 11 26.14 -9.94 -37.38
C ALA A 11 26.18 -10.09 -35.84
N GLU A 12 27.38 -10.17 -35.25
CA GLU A 12 27.55 -10.30 -33.80
C GLU A 12 27.21 -8.99 -33.08
N LEU A 13 27.60 -7.85 -33.67
CA LEU A 13 27.24 -6.53 -33.15
C LEU A 13 25.72 -6.34 -33.13
N GLY A 14 25.04 -6.72 -34.21
CA GLY A 14 23.58 -6.69 -34.29
C GLY A 14 22.89 -7.54 -33.23
N HIS A 15 23.42 -8.72 -32.93
CA HIS A 15 22.90 -9.57 -31.86
C HIS A 15 23.00 -8.90 -30.48
N HIS A 16 24.14 -8.28 -30.16
CA HIS A 16 24.32 -7.58 -28.89
C HIS A 16 23.44 -6.32 -28.77
N VAL A 17 23.22 -5.59 -29.86
CA VAL A 17 22.27 -4.46 -29.88
C VAL A 17 20.84 -4.95 -29.64
N GLY A 18 20.43 -6.02 -30.34
CA GLY A 18 19.10 -6.62 -30.17
C GLY A 18 18.85 -7.07 -28.73
N ALA A 19 19.81 -7.75 -28.12
CA ALA A 19 19.74 -8.15 -26.71
C ALA A 19 19.57 -6.94 -25.76
N ALA A 20 20.29 -5.85 -26.00
CA ALA A 20 20.17 -4.63 -25.20
C ALA A 20 18.77 -3.99 -25.32
N LEU A 21 18.23 -3.91 -26.55
CA LEU A 21 16.89 -3.34 -26.80
C LEU A 21 15.77 -4.17 -26.15
N VAL A 22 15.84 -5.50 -26.26
CA VAL A 22 14.88 -6.40 -25.60
C VAL A 22 14.99 -6.28 -24.08
N GLY A 23 16.21 -6.15 -23.54
CA GLY A 23 16.43 -5.91 -22.12
C GLY A 23 15.79 -4.62 -21.63
N THR A 24 15.96 -3.50 -22.34
CA THR A 24 15.32 -2.22 -21.97
C THR A 24 13.80 -2.28 -22.08
N PHE A 25 13.28 -2.88 -23.16
CA PHE A 25 11.84 -3.04 -23.33
C PHE A 25 11.23 -3.89 -22.20
N LEU A 26 11.82 -5.04 -21.91
CA LEU A 26 11.35 -5.94 -20.85
C LEU A 26 11.47 -5.29 -19.46
N GLY A 27 12.53 -4.53 -19.20
CA GLY A 27 12.69 -3.77 -17.96
C GLY A 27 11.56 -2.77 -17.74
N ILE A 28 11.25 -1.95 -18.74
CA ILE A 28 10.14 -0.98 -18.69
C ILE A 28 8.80 -1.73 -18.54
N LEU A 29 8.60 -2.79 -19.32
CA LEU A 29 7.37 -3.59 -19.28
C LEU A 29 7.13 -4.18 -17.88
N LEU A 30 8.14 -4.77 -17.24
CA LEU A 30 7.99 -5.34 -15.90
C LEU A 30 7.80 -4.26 -14.83
N SER A 31 8.54 -3.15 -14.94
CA SER A 31 8.45 -2.05 -13.98
C SER A 31 7.04 -1.47 -13.94
N TYR A 32 6.50 -1.09 -15.10
CA TYR A 32 5.18 -0.45 -15.17
C TYR A 32 4.02 -1.45 -15.19
N GLY A 33 4.23 -2.65 -15.75
CA GLY A 33 3.17 -3.65 -15.88
C GLY A 33 2.95 -4.49 -14.62
N ILE A 34 3.99 -4.68 -13.79
CA ILE A 34 3.91 -5.59 -12.64
C ILE A 34 4.31 -4.88 -11.35
N VAL A 35 5.54 -4.35 -11.28
CA VAL A 35 6.10 -3.86 -10.02
C VAL A 35 5.34 -2.64 -9.50
N GLY A 36 5.03 -1.67 -10.36
CA GLY A 36 4.27 -0.47 -9.99
C GLY A 36 2.85 -0.77 -9.47
N PRO A 37 2.01 -1.53 -10.20
CA PRO A 37 0.69 -1.92 -9.70
C PRO A 37 0.76 -2.72 -8.40
N MET A 38 1.75 -3.62 -8.26
CA MET A 38 1.95 -4.41 -7.05
C MET A 38 2.32 -3.54 -5.85
N SER A 39 3.17 -2.54 -6.02
CA SER A 39 3.54 -1.64 -4.92
C SER A 39 2.34 -0.83 -4.42
N VAL A 40 1.51 -0.32 -5.33
CA VAL A 40 0.29 0.43 -4.96
C VAL A 40 -0.69 -0.48 -4.21
N TYR A 41 -0.87 -1.72 -4.67
CA TYR A 41 -1.73 -2.68 -4.00
C TYR A 41 -1.25 -3.00 -2.57
N LEU A 42 0.05 -3.21 -2.38
CA LEU A 42 0.63 -3.42 -1.05
C LEU A 42 0.48 -2.18 -0.15
N GLU A 43 0.61 -0.97 -0.70
CA GLU A 43 0.36 0.26 0.03
C GLU A 43 -1.10 0.34 0.52
N HIS A 44 -2.06 -0.06 -0.32
CA HIS A 44 -3.47 -0.10 0.08
C HIS A 44 -3.72 -1.05 1.26
N ILE A 45 -3.16 -2.26 1.21
CA ILE A 45 -3.26 -3.23 2.31
C ILE A 45 -2.62 -2.66 3.59
N SER A 46 -1.40 -2.14 3.47
CA SER A 46 -0.69 -1.54 4.60
C SER A 46 -1.47 -0.38 5.22
N ARG A 47 -2.10 0.46 4.40
CA ARG A 47 -2.92 1.58 4.86
C ARG A 47 -4.19 1.11 5.56
N GLU A 48 -4.78 0.02 5.10
CA GLU A 48 -5.95 -0.60 5.75
C GLU A 48 -5.59 -1.13 7.14
N GLU A 49 -4.48 -1.85 7.27
CA GLU A 49 -4.01 -2.33 8.56
C GLU A 49 -3.62 -1.18 9.50
N ALA A 50 -2.97 -0.14 8.97
CA ALA A 50 -2.58 1.05 9.74
C ALA A 50 -3.77 1.75 10.38
N LYS A 51 -4.96 1.72 9.75
CA LYS A 51 -6.18 2.35 10.30
C LYS A 51 -6.64 1.76 11.61
N PHE A 52 -6.44 0.46 11.84
CA PHE A 52 -6.76 -0.16 13.12
C PHE A 52 -5.90 0.40 14.25
N TYR A 53 -4.60 0.55 14.01
CA TYR A 53 -3.69 1.17 14.97
C TYR A 53 -3.99 2.66 15.19
N GLU A 54 -4.35 3.40 14.13
CA GLU A 54 -4.79 4.79 14.26
C GLU A 54 -6.06 4.92 15.11
N CYS A 55 -7.04 4.03 14.93
CA CYS A 55 -8.26 3.99 15.73
C CYS A 55 -7.94 3.84 17.23
N ILE A 56 -7.11 2.85 17.58
CA ILE A 56 -6.68 2.62 18.97
C ILE A 56 -5.95 3.85 19.52
N LYS A 57 -5.00 4.39 18.76
CA LYS A 57 -4.25 5.60 19.14
C LYS A 57 -5.18 6.76 19.45
N VAL A 58 -6.14 7.05 18.57
CA VAL A 58 -7.06 8.18 18.72
C VAL A 58 -8.01 7.97 19.90
N SER A 59 -8.54 6.76 20.10
CA SER A 59 -9.37 6.46 21.26
C SER A 59 -8.60 6.57 22.59
N MET A 60 -7.34 6.13 22.63
CA MET A 60 -6.48 6.32 23.81
C MET A 60 -6.20 7.79 24.06
N MET A 61 -5.80 8.55 23.03
CA MET A 61 -5.53 9.99 23.13
C MET A 61 -6.77 10.77 23.61
N ALA A 62 -7.96 10.45 23.11
CA ALA A 62 -9.21 11.06 23.55
C ALA A 62 -9.51 10.74 25.02
N SER A 63 -9.27 9.49 25.44
CA SER A 63 -9.43 9.06 26.84
C SER A 63 -8.46 9.81 27.78
N PHE A 64 -7.19 9.95 27.38
CA PHE A 64 -6.19 10.72 28.14
C PHE A 64 -6.50 12.22 28.20
N SER A 65 -7.17 12.75 27.18
CA SER A 65 -7.61 14.15 27.13
C SER A 65 -8.84 14.42 28.00
N GLY A 66 -9.33 13.43 28.76
CA GLY A 66 -10.47 13.56 29.66
C GLY A 66 -11.84 13.47 28.98
N ALA A 67 -11.90 13.01 27.73
CA ALA A 67 -13.19 12.77 27.07
C ALA A 67 -13.93 11.60 27.75
N PRO A 68 -15.27 11.67 27.89
CA PRO A 68 -16.06 10.54 28.37
C PRO A 68 -15.80 9.28 27.52
N PRO A 69 -15.79 8.06 28.11
CA PRO A 69 -15.46 6.83 27.38
C PRO A 69 -16.30 6.62 26.11
N GLN A 70 -17.59 6.97 26.15
CA GLN A 70 -18.48 6.90 24.99
C GLN A 70 -18.00 7.80 23.83
N LEU A 71 -17.52 8.99 24.15
CA LEU A 71 -17.02 9.95 23.17
C LEU A 71 -15.63 9.54 22.64
N ALA A 72 -14.79 8.97 23.50
CA ALA A 72 -13.48 8.43 23.10
C ALA A 72 -13.60 7.27 22.10
N VAL A 73 -14.62 6.41 22.27
CA VAL A 73 -14.95 5.34 21.31
C VAL A 73 -15.48 5.93 20.00
N GLU A 74 -16.31 6.97 20.04
CA GLU A 74 -16.77 7.67 18.84
C GLU A 74 -15.63 8.27 18.01
N PHE A 75 -14.65 8.88 18.69
CA PHE A 75 -13.50 9.44 17.99
C PHE A 75 -12.70 8.37 17.26
N GLY A 76 -12.51 7.19 17.87
CA GLY A 76 -11.87 6.04 17.20
C GLY A 76 -12.69 5.52 16.02
N ARG A 77 -14.02 5.34 16.20
CA ARG A 77 -14.92 4.84 15.14
C ARG A 77 -14.89 5.72 13.88
N LYS A 78 -14.75 7.03 14.04
CA LYS A 78 -14.66 7.99 12.93
C LYS A 78 -13.35 7.92 12.14
N ILE A 79 -12.31 7.26 12.66
CA ILE A 79 -11.03 7.06 11.96
C ILE A 79 -11.10 5.93 10.95
N LEU A 80 -11.95 4.92 11.20
CA LEU A 80 -12.11 3.76 10.32
C LEU A 80 -12.70 4.17 8.95
N PHE A 81 -12.31 3.45 7.90
CA PHE A 81 -12.89 3.61 6.57
C PHE A 81 -14.40 3.34 6.58
N HIS A 82 -15.15 4.01 5.71
CA HIS A 82 -16.60 3.91 5.69
C HIS A 82 -17.11 2.48 5.46
N SER A 83 -16.39 1.68 4.66
CA SER A 83 -16.73 0.28 4.35
C SER A 83 -16.74 -0.64 5.58
N VAL A 84 -15.86 -0.39 6.55
CA VAL A 84 -15.66 -1.23 7.74
C VAL A 84 -16.09 -0.53 9.03
N ARG A 85 -16.65 0.68 8.92
CA ARG A 85 -17.08 1.47 10.06
C ARG A 85 -18.37 0.88 10.63
N PRO A 86 -18.38 0.40 11.88
CA PRO A 86 -19.60 -0.08 12.50
C PRO A 86 -20.56 1.08 12.75
N SER A 87 -21.86 0.75 12.80
CA SER A 87 -22.87 1.73 13.23
C SER A 87 -22.72 2.05 14.72
N TRP A 88 -23.25 3.19 15.16
CA TRP A 88 -23.23 3.54 16.58
C TRP A 88 -23.96 2.50 17.43
N THR A 89 -25.13 2.05 16.96
CA THR A 89 -25.96 1.05 17.63
C THR A 89 -25.22 -0.27 17.83
N GLU A 90 -24.50 -0.73 16.80
CA GLU A 90 -23.72 -1.98 16.87
C GLU A 90 -22.55 -1.88 17.86
N VAL A 91 -21.89 -0.73 17.93
CA VAL A 91 -20.83 -0.49 18.93
C VAL A 91 -21.41 -0.45 20.33
N GLU A 92 -22.52 0.24 20.53
CA GLU A 92 -23.18 0.38 21.82
C GLU A 92 -23.69 -0.98 22.34
N GLU A 93 -24.31 -1.79 21.47
CA GLU A 93 -24.74 -3.14 21.81
C GLU A 93 -23.57 -4.04 22.22
N ARG A 94 -22.45 -4.02 21.47
CA ARG A 94 -21.25 -4.80 21.83
C ARG A 94 -20.58 -4.34 23.11
N VAL A 95 -20.63 -3.05 23.42
CA VAL A 95 -20.08 -2.51 24.69
C VAL A 95 -21.00 -2.85 25.87
N LYS A 96 -22.33 -2.86 25.67
CA LYS A 96 -23.33 -3.20 26.69
C LYS A 96 -23.49 -4.71 26.91
N GLN A 97 -23.15 -5.56 25.93
CA GLN A 97 -23.17 -7.03 26.07
C GLN A 97 -22.04 -7.61 26.94
N LYS A 98 -21.36 -6.77 27.73
CA LYS A 98 -20.46 -7.24 28.79
C LYS A 98 -21.22 -7.55 30.08
#